data_AF-A0A7V3QX98-F1
#
_entry.id   AF-A0A7V3QX98-F1
#
_cell.length_a   1.000
_cell.length_b   1.000
_cell.length_c   1.000
_cell.angle_alpha   90.00
_cell.angle_beta   90.00
_cell.angle_gamma   90.00
#
_symmetry.space_group_name_H-M   'P 1'
#
loop_
_entity.id
_entity.type
_entity.pdbx_description
1 polymer ?
#
loop_
_entity_poly.entity_id
_entity_poly.type
_entity_poly.pdbx_seq_one_letter_code
_entity_poly.pdbx_strand_id
1 'polypeptide(L)'
;SVPKPDVVIYLQATTPVLLKRIRGRNRDYESKISDEYVEELNKAYNYFFFHYQETPLLIVNTNDVDFEKEPSELEHLIAQVNRLESGVLFYAPLGSA
;
A
#
# COMPACT_ATOMS: atom_id res chain seq x y z
N SER A 1 -18.23 -8.89 -17.16
CA SER A 1 -17.92 -9.02 -15.73
C SER A 1 -16.47 -8.63 -15.52
N VAL A 2 -16.11 -8.10 -14.34
CA VAL A 2 -14.70 -7.86 -14.00
C VAL A 2 -14.08 -9.21 -13.67
N PRO A 3 -12.94 -9.60 -14.30
CA PRO A 3 -12.28 -10.85 -13.99
C PRO A 3 -11.78 -10.85 -12.54
N LYS A 4 -11.86 -12.00 -11.88
CA LYS A 4 -11.31 -12.19 -10.54
C LYS A 4 -9.78 -12.13 -10.64
N PRO A 5 -9.09 -11.28 -9.85
CA PRO A 5 -7.64 -11.22 -9.87
C PRO A 5 -7.03 -12.49 -9.25
N ASP A 6 -5.82 -12.85 -9.65
CA ASP A 6 -5.08 -13.96 -9.03
C ASP A 6 -4.48 -13.55 -7.68
N VAL A 7 -4.15 -12.27 -7.51
CA VAL A 7 -3.56 -11.69 -6.30
C VAL A 7 -4.03 -10.23 -6.17
N VAL A 8 -4.25 -9.78 -4.94
CA VAL A 8 -4.38 -8.35 -4.60
C VAL A 8 -3.20 -7.91 -3.73
N ILE A 9 -2.67 -6.73 -4.04
CA ILE A 9 -1.59 -6.09 -3.27
C ILE A 9 -2.15 -4.84 -2.60
N TYR A 10 -2.15 -4.79 -1.28
CA TYR A 10 -2.56 -3.63 -0.50
C TYR A 10 -1.34 -2.90 0.07
N LEU A 11 -1.02 -1.74 -0.51
CA LEU A 11 0.07 -0.87 -0.05
C LEU A 11 -0.42 0.02 1.10
N GLN A 12 -0.13 -0.40 2.33
CA GLN A 12 -0.56 0.30 3.53
C GLN A 12 0.47 1.34 3.97
N ALA A 13 0.02 2.53 4.36
CA ALA A 13 0.81 3.52 5.06
C ALA A 13 -0.05 4.26 6.08
N THR A 14 0.58 4.82 7.09
CA THR A 14 -0.10 5.67 8.07
C THR A 14 -0.57 6.97 7.42
N THR A 15 -1.64 7.57 7.93
CA THR A 15 -2.17 8.85 7.43
C THR A 15 -1.11 9.96 7.41
N PRO A 16 -0.24 10.12 8.43
CA PRO A 16 0.86 11.09 8.36
C PRO A 16 1.81 10.86 7.18
N VAL A 17 2.15 9.61 6.88
CA VAL A 17 3.00 9.26 5.72
C VAL A 17 2.28 9.56 4.40
N LEU A 18 1.00 9.22 4.31
CA LEU A 18 0.18 9.53 3.12
C LEU A 18 0.09 11.04 2.87
N LEU A 19 -0.19 11.82 3.90
CA LEU A 19 -0.26 13.29 3.82
C LEU A 19 1.08 13.89 3.43
N LYS A 20 2.20 13.41 4.01
CA LYS A 20 3.55 13.82 3.62
C LYS A 20 3.80 13.58 2.13
N ARG A 21 3.42 12.42 1.61
CA ARG A 21 3.58 12.06 0.19
C ARG A 21 2.68 12.88 -0.74
N ILE A 22 1.40 13.07 -0.38
CA ILE A 22 0.45 13.91 -1.13
C ILE A 22 1.01 15.33 -1.26
N ARG A 23 1.39 15.94 -0.13
CA ARG A 23 1.96 17.30 -0.11
C ARG A 23 3.28 17.38 -0.88
N GLY A 24 4.13 16.36 -0.77
CA GLY A 24 5.43 16.30 -1.46
C GLY A 24 5.34 16.24 -2.99
N ARG A 25 4.27 15.67 -3.55
CA ARG A 25 4.05 15.62 -5.01
C ARG A 25 3.65 16.97 -5.62
N ASN A 26 3.18 17.90 -4.80
CA ASN A 26 2.80 19.26 -5.19
C ASN A 26 1.89 19.34 -6.43
N ARG A 27 0.88 18.45 -6.51
CA ARG A 27 -0.09 18.45 -7.60
C ARG A 27 -1.21 19.42 -7.30
N ASP A 28 -1.51 20.33 -8.21
CA ASP A 28 -2.47 21.45 -7.98
C ASP A 28 -3.85 20.98 -7.50
N TYR A 29 -4.32 19.83 -7.99
CA TYR A 29 -5.63 19.28 -7.64
C TYR A 29 -5.66 18.57 -6.27
N GLU A 30 -4.50 18.19 -5.73
CA GLU A 30 -4.41 17.56 -4.40
C GLU A 30 -4.53 18.58 -3.26
N SER A 31 -4.40 19.89 -3.57
CA SER A 31 -4.48 20.99 -2.59
C SER A 31 -5.81 21.08 -1.82
N LYS A 32 -6.88 20.50 -2.37
CA LYS A 32 -8.23 20.50 -1.77
C LYS A 32 -8.53 19.25 -0.93
N ILE A 33 -7.61 18.29 -0.90
CA ILE A 33 -7.78 17.06 -0.12
C ILE A 33 -7.58 17.40 1.35
N SER A 34 -8.61 17.22 2.18
CA SER A 34 -8.49 17.47 3.62
C SER A 34 -7.81 16.31 4.34
N ASP A 35 -7.18 16.61 5.47
CA ASP A 35 -6.51 15.60 6.30
C ASP A 35 -7.53 14.57 6.83
N GLU A 36 -8.73 15.03 7.19
CA GLU A 36 -9.84 14.18 7.64
C GLU A 36 -10.30 13.24 6.54
N TYR A 37 -10.34 13.70 5.28
CA TYR A 37 -10.71 12.85 4.16
C TYR A 37 -9.71 11.72 3.96
N VAL A 38 -8.40 12.02 4.05
CA VAL A 38 -7.36 10.98 3.94
C VAL A 38 -7.45 9.98 5.10
N GLU A 39 -7.70 10.46 6.31
CA GLU A 39 -7.89 9.61 7.49
C GLU A 39 -9.07 8.64 7.32
N GLU A 40 -10.25 9.15 6.91
CA GLU A 40 -11.43 8.32 6.69
C GLU A 40 -11.23 7.33 5.55
N LEU A 41 -10.56 7.74 4.47
CA LEU A 41 -10.20 6.86 3.37
C LEU A 41 -9.26 5.74 3.85
N ASN A 42 -8.24 6.08 4.62
CA ASN A 42 -7.30 5.10 5.17
C ASN A 42 -8.02 4.08 6.06
N LYS A 43 -8.93 4.53 6.94
CA LYS A 43 -9.77 3.64 7.77
C LYS A 43 -10.65 2.73 6.92
N ALA A 44 -11.32 3.28 5.89
CA ALA A 44 -12.19 2.52 5.01
C ALA A 44 -11.43 1.41 4.27
N TYR A 45 -10.24 1.70 3.75
CA TYR A 45 -9.39 0.71 3.08
C TYR A 45 -8.85 -0.34 4.04
N ASN A 46 -8.39 0.06 5.24
CA ASN A 46 -7.97 -0.88 6.27
C ASN A 46 -9.11 -1.82 6.66
N TYR A 47 -10.33 -1.29 6.86
CA TYR A 47 -11.50 -2.09 7.18
C TYR A 47 -11.84 -3.06 6.04
N PHE A 48 -11.83 -2.61 4.79
CA PHE A 48 -12.11 -3.44 3.63
C PHE A 48 -11.11 -4.60 3.53
N PHE A 49 -9.80 -4.31 3.56
CA PHE A 49 -8.77 -5.33 3.39
C PHE A 49 -8.60 -6.25 4.61
N PHE A 50 -8.99 -5.79 5.80
CA PHE A 50 -9.07 -6.67 6.98
C PHE A 50 -10.11 -7.79 6.80
N HIS A 51 -11.20 -7.53 6.06
CA HIS A 51 -12.25 -8.52 5.80
C HIS A 51 -12.16 -9.17 4.41
N TYR A 52 -11.11 -8.86 3.63
CA TYR A 52 -10.96 -9.34 2.26
C TYR A 52 -10.59 -10.83 2.22
N GLN A 53 -11.37 -11.62 1.49
CA GLN A 53 -11.18 -13.09 1.39
C GLN A 53 -11.31 -13.62 -0.04
N GLU A 54 -11.50 -12.75 -1.03
CA GLU A 54 -11.80 -13.20 -2.39
C GLU A 54 -10.60 -13.85 -3.09
N THR A 55 -9.41 -13.30 -2.89
CA THR A 55 -8.16 -13.72 -3.55
C THR A 55 -7.00 -13.64 -2.55
N PRO A 56 -5.86 -14.31 -2.84
CA PRO A 56 -4.63 -14.10 -2.08
C PRO A 56 -4.30 -12.61 -1.94
N LEU A 57 -4.00 -12.19 -0.71
CA LEU A 57 -3.76 -10.79 -0.36
C LEU A 57 -2.34 -10.60 0.17
N LEU A 58 -1.57 -9.73 -0.48
CA LEU A 58 -0.29 -9.24 0.03
C LEU A 58 -0.48 -7.86 0.64
N ILE A 59 -0.32 -7.73 1.95
CA ILE A 59 -0.33 -6.45 2.65
C ILE A 59 1.11 -5.98 2.81
N VAL A 60 1.42 -4.83 2.21
CA VAL A 60 2.76 -4.25 2.23
C VAL A 60 2.75 -3.01 3.12
N ASN A 61 3.50 -3.02 4.21
CA ASN A 61 3.77 -1.81 4.97
C ASN A 61 4.74 -0.94 4.17
N THR A 62 4.30 0.24 3.77
CA THR A 62 5.07 1.20 2.97
C THR A 62 5.42 2.45 3.75
N ASN A 63 5.40 2.45 5.09
CA ASN A 63 5.71 3.66 5.86
C ASN A 63 7.12 4.18 5.59
N ASP A 64 8.10 3.28 5.55
CA ASP A 64 9.53 3.60 5.43
C ASP A 64 10.13 3.24 4.06
N VAL A 65 9.27 2.98 3.08
CA VAL A 65 9.65 2.52 1.74
C VAL A 65 9.82 3.70 0.79
N ASP A 66 10.90 3.68 0.01
CA ASP A 66 11.22 4.69 -0.99
C ASP A 66 11.67 4.02 -2.30
N PHE A 67 10.69 3.51 -3.06
CA PHE A 67 10.92 2.85 -4.35
C PHE A 67 11.61 3.74 -5.40
N GLU A 68 11.61 5.06 -5.23
CA GLU A 68 12.34 5.97 -6.13
C GLU A 68 13.84 5.94 -5.86
N LYS A 69 14.25 5.78 -4.59
CA LYS A 69 15.66 5.79 -4.19
C LYS A 69 16.28 4.40 -4.11
N GLU A 70 15.48 3.38 -3.79
CA GLU A 70 15.98 2.02 -3.57
C GLU A 70 15.27 1.01 -4.48
N PRO A 71 15.74 0.84 -5.74
CA PRO A 71 15.17 -0.13 -6.68
C PRO A 71 15.17 -1.58 -6.15
N SER A 72 16.08 -1.92 -5.23
CA SER A 72 16.15 -3.23 -4.59
C SER A 72 14.90 -3.56 -3.75
N GLU A 73 14.22 -2.54 -3.19
CA GLU A 73 12.96 -2.73 -2.46
C GLU A 73 11.84 -3.23 -3.39
N LEU A 74 11.82 -2.76 -4.64
CA LEU A 74 10.88 -3.23 -5.64
C LEU A 74 11.16 -4.68 -6.02
N GLU A 75 12.41 -5.06 -6.20
CA GLU A 75 12.80 -6.46 -6.49
C GLU A 75 12.38 -7.40 -5.36
N HIS A 76 12.59 -7.00 -4.09
CA HIS A 76 12.13 -7.77 -2.94
C HIS A 76 10.61 -7.90 -2.88
N LEU A 77 9.86 -6.83 -3.18
CA LEU A 77 8.40 -6.87 -3.26
C LEU A 77 7.94 -7.84 -4.35
N ILE A 78 8.52 -7.78 -5.55
CA ILE A 78 8.20 -8.70 -6.65
C ILE A 78 8.47 -10.15 -6.23
N ALA A 79 9.56 -10.40 -5.53
CA ALA A 79 9.87 -11.72 -5.00
C ALA A 79 8.81 -12.22 -3.99
N GLN A 80 8.21 -11.33 -3.18
CA GLN A 80 7.10 -11.70 -2.29
C GLN A 80 5.83 -12.01 -3.08
N VAL A 81 5.50 -11.21 -4.10
CA VAL A 81 4.34 -11.45 -4.98
C VAL A 81 4.43 -12.83 -5.63
N ASN A 82 5.60 -13.20 -6.14
CA ASN A 82 5.81 -14.50 -6.79
C ASN A 82 5.75 -15.71 -5.83
N ARG A 83 5.88 -15.49 -4.51
CA ARG A 83 5.78 -16.54 -3.49
C ARG A 83 4.37 -16.70 -2.93
N LEU A 84 3.47 -15.76 -3.22
CA LEU A 84 2.13 -15.80 -2.68
C LEU A 84 1.27 -16.80 -3.45
N GLU A 85 1.04 -17.97 -2.84
CA GLU A 85 0.18 -19.00 -3.42
C GLU A 85 -1.26 -18.94 -2.87
N SER A 86 -1.43 -18.58 -1.60
CA SER A 86 -2.75 -18.47 -0.96
C SER A 86 -2.72 -17.65 0.33
N GLY A 87 -3.91 -17.25 0.80
CA GLY A 87 -4.09 -16.59 2.09
C GLY A 87 -3.66 -15.13 2.13
N VAL A 88 -3.31 -14.66 3.33
CA VAL A 88 -2.87 -13.28 3.59
C VAL A 88 -1.40 -13.31 3.99
N LEU A 89 -0.55 -12.58 3.26
CA LEU A 89 0.85 -12.37 3.60
C LEU A 89 1.07 -10.91 4.00
N PHE A 90 1.79 -10.72 5.10
CA PHE A 90 2.24 -9.40 5.55
C PHE A 90 3.72 -9.23 5.22
N TYR A 91 4.04 -8.16 4.53
CA TYR A 91 5.41 -7.80 4.16
C TYR A 91 5.72 -6.38 4.64
N ALA A 92 6.79 -6.23 5.41
CA ALA A 92 7.36 -4.94 5.75
C ALA A 92 8.79 -4.95 5.21
N PRO A 93 9.11 -4.17 4.17
CA PRO A 93 10.48 -3.94 3.77
C PRO A 93 11.25 -3.43 4.99
N LEU A 94 12.44 -3.97 5.19
CA LEU A 94 13.41 -3.38 6.11
C LEU A 94 13.81 -2.05 5.47
N GLY A 95 13.15 -0.97 5.87
CA GLY A 95 13.51 0.37 5.40
C GLY A 95 15.01 0.61 5.63
N SER A 96 15.60 1.50 4.83
CA SER A 96 17.04 1.78 4.85
C SER A 96 17.54 2.00 6.28
N ALA A 97 18.52 1.20 6.71
CA ALA A 97 19.20 1.34 8.00
C ALA A 97 20.11 2.57 8.04
#